data_AF-A0A537ND47-F1
#
_entry.id   AF-A0A537ND47-F1
#
_cell.length_a   1.000
_cell.length_b   1.000
_cell.length_c   1.000
_cell.angle_alpha   90.00
_cell.angle_beta   90.00
_cell.angle_gamma   90.00
#
_symmetry.space_group_name_H-M   'P 1'
#
loop_
_entity.id
_entity.type
_entity.pdbx_description
1 polymer ?
#
loop_
_entity_poly.entity_id
_entity_poly.type
_entity_poly.pdbx_seq_one_letter_code
_entity_poly.pdbx_strand_id
1 'polypeptide(L)' 'MTSAARDLLEEIESWPKEDQDELVEIAREIKARRTGTYVMTDEERAAVREGLEQARRGEFVSDEEMEAFWKRHGV' A
#
# COMPACT_ATOMS: atom_id res chain seq x y z
N MET A 1 -5.33 -12.75 23.41
CA MET A 1 -3.97 -12.24 23.08
C MET A 1 -2.98 -13.28 23.59
N THR A 2 -2.07 -13.74 22.74
CA THR A 2 -0.99 -14.64 23.15
C THR A 2 0.00 -13.87 24.03
N SER A 3 0.86 -14.57 24.79
CA SER A 3 1.95 -13.91 25.52
C SER A 3 2.84 -13.11 24.57
N ALA A 4 3.29 -13.74 23.48
CA ALA A 4 4.13 -13.09 22.47
C ALA A 4 3.51 -11.81 21.88
N ALA A 5 2.20 -11.79 21.61
CA ALA A 5 1.54 -10.59 21.08
C ALA A 5 1.44 -9.46 22.11
N ARG A 6 1.43 -9.79 23.40
CA ARG A 6 1.46 -8.79 24.48
C ARG A 6 2.86 -8.21 24.63
N ASP A 7 3.86 -9.08 24.71
CA ASP A 7 5.26 -8.68 24.88
C ASP A 7 5.71 -7.78 23.72
N LEU A 8 5.33 -8.14 22.48
CA LEU A 8 5.61 -7.34 21.30
C LEU A 8 5.01 -5.92 21.37
N LEU A 9 3.78 -5.77 21.88
CA LEU A 9 3.13 -4.45 22.03
C LEU A 9 3.87 -3.53 23.00
N GLU A 10 4.56 -4.08 23.99
CA GLU A 10 5.37 -3.30 24.94
C GLU A 10 6.69 -2.82 24.29
N GLU A 11 7.21 -3.58 23.32
CA GLU A 11 8.48 -3.27 22.65
C GLU A 11 8.32 -2.27 21.49
N ILE A 12 7.19 -2.29 20.78
CA ILE A 12 6.97 -1.51 19.53
C ILE A 12 7.22 -0.01 19.71
N GLU A 13 6.89 0.57 20.88
CA GLU A 13 7.11 2.00 21.12
C GLU A 13 8.58 2.40 21.05
N SER A 14 9.49 1.46 21.36
CA SER A 14 10.94 1.69 21.33
C SER A 14 11.57 1.47 19.95
N TRP A 15 10.82 0.94 18.98
CA TRP A 15 11.36 0.63 17.66
C TRP A 15 11.67 1.89 16.86
N PRO A 16 12.63 1.81 15.91
CA PRO A 16 12.77 2.81 14.87
C PRO A 16 11.45 3.08 14.15
N LYS A 17 11.28 4.32 13.67
CA LYS A 17 10.04 4.73 13.01
C LYS A 17 9.75 3.87 11.78
N GLU A 18 10.78 3.51 11.04
CA GLU A 18 10.70 2.71 9.82
C GLU A 18 10.05 1.34 10.11
N ASP A 19 10.44 0.71 11.21
CA ASP A 19 9.90 -0.59 11.63
C ASP A 19 8.46 -0.46 12.16
N GLN A 20 8.14 0.64 12.84
CA GLN A 20 6.76 0.94 13.26
C GLN A 20 5.84 1.17 12.05
N ASP A 21 6.31 1.91 11.04
CA ASP A 21 5.58 2.18 9.82
C ASP A 21 5.33 0.88 9.03
N GLU A 22 6.35 0.01 8.91
CA GLU A 22 6.19 -1.33 8.30
C GLU A 22 5.15 -2.18 9.04
N LEU A 23 5.20 -2.20 10.38
CA LEU A 23 4.20 -2.94 11.18
C LEU A 23 2.78 -2.42 10.94
N VAL A 24 2.61 -1.10 10.82
CA VAL A 24 1.32 -0.49 10.53
C VAL A 24 0.78 -0.97 9.18
N GLU A 25 1.61 -1.08 8.14
CA GLU A 25 1.19 -1.63 6.84
C GLU A 25 0.72 -3.10 6.97
N ILE A 26 1.50 -3.94 7.63
CA ILE A 26 1.14 -5.35 7.86
C ILE A 26 -0.17 -5.47 8.66
N ALA A 27 -0.35 -4.62 9.69
CA ALA A 27 -1.57 -4.60 10.48
C ALA A 27 -2.80 -4.20 9.64
N ARG A 28 -2.65 -3.28 8.67
CA ARG A 28 -3.72 -2.93 7.73
C ARG A 28 -4.09 -4.11 6.83
N GLU A 29 -3.12 -4.86 6.33
CA GLU A 29 -3.41 -6.07 5.53
C GLU A 29 -4.16 -7.13 6.34
N ILE A 30 -3.77 -7.37 7.59
CA ILE A 30 -4.50 -8.27 8.49
C ILE A 30 -5.93 -7.77 8.68
N LYS A 31 -6.12 -6.47 8.92
CA LYS A 31 -7.45 -5.87 9.09
C LYS A 31 -8.29 -6.01 7.81
N ALA A 32 -7.71 -5.80 6.64
CA ALA A 32 -8.37 -5.95 5.36
C ALA A 32 -8.84 -7.40 5.14
N ARG A 33 -8.00 -8.40 5.41
CA ARG A 33 -8.39 -9.82 5.34
C ARG A 33 -9.53 -10.17 6.29
N ARG A 34 -9.57 -9.57 7.48
CA ARG A 34 -10.59 -9.85 8.50
C ARG A 34 -11.93 -9.16 8.25
N THR A 35 -11.90 -7.97 7.67
CA THR A 35 -13.10 -7.14 7.44
C THR A 35 -13.62 -7.23 6.00
N GLY A 36 -12.78 -7.72 5.08
CA GLY A 36 -13.03 -7.66 3.64
C GLY A 36 -12.87 -6.25 3.06
N THR A 37 -12.34 -5.29 3.81
CA THR A 37 -12.21 -3.89 3.37
C THR A 37 -10.81 -3.34 3.68
N TYR A 38 -10.10 -2.89 2.65
CA TYR A 38 -8.87 -2.13 2.80
C TYR A 38 -9.21 -0.64 2.99
N VAL A 39 -8.68 -0.03 4.04
CA VAL A 39 -8.84 1.40 4.28
C VAL A 39 -7.54 2.08 3.87
N MET A 40 -7.59 2.78 2.75
CA MET A 40 -6.48 3.53 2.20
C MET A 40 -6.01 4.63 3.15
N THR A 41 -4.70 4.87 3.17
CA THR A 41 -4.11 6.08 3.76
C THR A 41 -4.55 7.33 3.00
N ASP A 42 -4.36 8.50 3.59
CA ASP A 42 -4.69 9.76 2.91
C ASP A 42 -3.83 9.98 1.66
N GLU A 43 -2.58 9.53 1.70
CA GLU A 43 -1.65 9.57 0.58
C GLU A 43 -2.08 8.63 -0.56
N GLU A 44 -2.36 7.35 -0.27
CA GLU A 44 -2.87 6.41 -1.27
C GLU A 44 -4.18 6.91 -1.87
N ARG A 45 -5.07 7.46 -1.04
CA ARG A 45 -6.34 8.02 -1.49
C ARG A 45 -6.12 9.25 -2.39
N ALA A 46 -5.12 10.07 -2.09
CA ALA A 46 -4.74 11.19 -2.95
C ALA A 46 -4.20 10.70 -4.29
N ALA A 47 -3.31 9.71 -4.30
CA ALA A 47 -2.75 9.12 -5.51
C ALA A 47 -3.83 8.51 -6.41
N VAL A 48 -4.80 7.77 -5.84
CA VAL A 48 -5.93 7.24 -6.63
C VAL A 48 -6.80 8.35 -7.20
N ARG A 49 -7.09 9.40 -6.43
CA ARG A 49 -7.85 10.55 -6.96
C ARG A 49 -7.11 11.21 -8.12
N GLU A 50 -5.80 11.42 -7.98
CA GLU A 50 -4.98 11.99 -9.04
C GLU A 50 -5.04 11.15 -10.31
N GLY A 51 -4.81 9.83 -10.20
CA GLY A 51 -4.88 8.91 -11.34
C GLY A 51 -6.26 8.91 -12.02
N LEU A 52 -7.35 9.01 -11.25
CA LEU A 52 -8.69 9.13 -11.79
C LEU A 52 -8.89 10.44 -12.58
N GLU A 53 -8.31 11.56 -12.12
CA GLU A 53 -8.37 12.81 -12.88
C GLU A 53 -7.50 12.77 -14.14
N GLN A 54 -6.31 12.15 -14.08
CA GLN A 54 -5.44 11.92 -15.25
C GLN A 54 -6.17 11.09 -16.31
N ALA A 55 -6.83 10.00 -15.90
CA ALA A 55 -7.62 9.15 -16.79
C ALA A 55 -8.79 9.91 -17.45
N ARG A 56 -9.47 10.79 -16.71
CA ARG A 56 -10.54 11.65 -17.27
C ARG A 56 -10.01 12.65 -18.30
N ARG A 57 -8.77 13.11 -18.15
CA ARG A 57 -8.08 13.97 -19.13
C ARG A 57 -7.49 13.19 -20.31
N GLY A 58 -7.51 11.86 -20.27
CA GLY A 58 -6.90 11.01 -21.30
C GLY A 58 -5.37 10.97 -21.21
N GLU A 59 -4.81 11.26 -20.05
CA GLU A 59 -3.36 11.21 -19.79
C GLU A 59 -2.89 9.76 -19.58
N PHE A 60 -3.03 8.96 -20.64
CA PHE A 60 -2.46 7.62 -20.70
C PHE A 60 -1.16 7.66 -21.50
N VAL A 61 -0.23 6.78 -21.15
CA VAL A 61 0.91 6.47 -22.01
C VAL A 61 0.40 5.78 -23.29
N SER A 62 1.16 5.90 -24.38
CA SER A 62 0.78 5.27 -25.64
C SER A 62 0.87 3.74 -25.56
N ASP A 63 0.12 3.05 -26.42
CA ASP A 63 0.17 1.59 -26.54
C ASP A 63 1.59 1.10 -26.88
N GLU A 64 2.32 1.86 -27.70
CA GLU A 64 3.71 1.56 -28.09
C GLU A 64 4.67 1.62 -26.89
N GLU A 65 4.52 2.63 -26.03
CA GLU A 65 5.30 2.76 -24.79
C GLU A 65 4.98 1.64 -23.81
N MET A 66 3.71 1.26 -23.68
CA MET A 66 3.30 0.13 -22.84
C MET A 66 3.83 -1.21 -23.37
N GLU A 67 3.79 -1.44 -24.67
CA GLU A 67 4.35 -2.65 -25.28
C GLU A 67 5.86 -2.75 -25.05
N ALA A 68 6.58 -1.63 -25.20
CA ALA A 68 8.02 -1.58 -24.92
C ALA A 68 8.31 -1.87 -23.43
N PHE A 69 7.48 -1.34 -22.52
CA PHE A 69 7.58 -1.62 -21.09
C PHE A 69 7.39 -3.12 -20.78
N TRP A 70 6.33 -3.75 -21.31
CA TRP A 70 6.08 -5.18 -21.07
C TRP A 70 7.19 -6.07 -21.62
N LYS A 71 7.65 -5.84 -22.85
CA LYS A 71 8.79 -6.56 -23.45
C LYS A 71 10.06 -6.46 -22.59
N ARG A 72 10.31 -5.29 -22.00
CA ARG A 72 11.46 -5.07 -21.11
C ARG A 72 11.37 -5.90 -19.82
N HIS A 73 10.17 -6.11 -19.30
CA HIS A 73 9.94 -6.79 -18.02
C HIS A 73 9.50 -8.26 -18.16
N GLY A 74 9.35 -8.77 -19.39
CA GLY A 74 9.04 -10.17 -19.65
C GLY A 74 7.60 -10.56 -19.32
N VAL A 75 6.67 -9.59 -19.38
CA VAL A 75 5.22 -9.79 -19.25
C VAL A 75 4.57 -9.82 -20.63
#